data_AF-A0A963RTB3-F1
#
_entry.id   AF-A0A963RTB3-F1
#
_cell.length_a   1.000
_cell.length_b   1.000
_cell.length_c   1.000
_cell.angle_alpha   90.00
_cell.angle_beta   90.00
_cell.angle_gamma   90.00
#
_symmetry.space_group_name_H-M   'P 1'
#
loop_
_entity.id
_entity.type
_entity.pdbx_description
1 polymer ?
#
loop_
_entity_poly.entity_id
_entity_poly.type
_entity_poly.pdbx_seq_one_letter_code
_entity_poly.pdbx_strand_id
1 'polypeptide(L)'
;HSDPQSYAIGIKELWEIDPSRHTPGLALHSAGWPLDPDTYGGAFMYHAEDNKVYCGFVIGLGYENPYLFPFEEFQRWKTHPRIKWYFTDDNGNVNAKRISYGARAITAGGIMALPKT
;
A
#
# COMPACT_ATOMS: atom_id res chain seq x y z
N HIS A 1 -33.59 0.43 3.52
CA HIS A 1 -32.66 -0.69 3.76
C HIS A 1 -31.29 -0.26 3.24
N SER A 2 -30.22 -0.50 4.00
CA SER A 2 -28.83 -0.24 3.57
C SER A 2 -28.22 -1.51 2.99
N ASP A 3 -27.27 -1.38 2.08
CA ASP A 3 -26.51 -2.52 1.57
C ASP A 3 -25.53 -3.05 2.64
N PRO A 4 -25.09 -4.32 2.57
CA PRO A 4 -24.03 -4.84 3.43
C PRO A 4 -22.72 -4.07 3.26
N GLN A 5 -21.91 -4.00 4.31
CA GLN A 5 -20.60 -3.34 4.26
C GLN A 5 -19.59 -4.15 3.44
N SER A 6 -18.91 -3.48 2.52
CA SER A 6 -17.71 -3.98 1.84
C SER A 6 -16.47 -3.50 2.59
N TYR A 7 -15.40 -4.29 2.56
CA TYR A 7 -14.16 -3.98 3.26
C TYR A 7 -12.95 -4.15 2.35
N ALA A 8 -11.86 -3.52 2.72
CA ALA A 8 -10.53 -3.75 2.17
C ALA A 8 -9.54 -4.03 3.30
N ILE A 9 -8.48 -4.79 3.02
CA ILE A 9 -7.35 -4.94 3.92
C ILE A 9 -6.27 -3.94 3.53
N GLY A 10 -5.84 -3.09 4.47
CA GLY A 10 -4.70 -2.21 4.32
C GLY A 10 -3.49 -2.78 5.05
N ILE A 11 -2.38 -2.92 4.34
CA ILE A 11 -1.09 -3.34 4.88
C ILE A 11 -0.14 -2.15 4.80
N LYS A 12 0.62 -1.90 5.86
CA LYS A 12 1.50 -0.73 5.99
C LYS A 12 2.85 -1.13 6.57
N GLU A 13 3.90 -0.55 6.02
CA GLU A 13 5.25 -0.52 6.61
C GLU A 13 5.72 0.92 6.83
N LEU A 14 6.59 1.09 7.82
CA LEU A 14 7.38 2.29 8.01
C LEU A 14 8.83 1.96 7.64
N TRP A 15 9.42 2.78 6.78
CA TRP A 15 10.80 2.64 6.34
C TRP A 15 11.57 3.93 6.58
N GLU A 16 12.86 3.82 6.86
CA GLU A 16 13.84 4.90 6.74
C GLU A 16 14.57 4.70 5.41
N ILE A 17 14.60 5.75 4.57
CA ILE A 17 15.19 5.70 3.22
C ILE A 17 16.37 6.67 3.12
N ASP A 18 17.12 6.56 2.02
CA ASP A 18 18.20 7.49 1.70
C ASP A 18 17.67 8.93 1.65
N PRO A 19 18.26 9.89 2.40
CA PRO A 19 17.84 11.29 2.39
C PRO A 19 17.82 11.91 0.98
N SER A 20 18.71 11.49 0.08
CA SER A 20 18.76 11.97 -1.31
C SER A 20 17.58 11.52 -2.16
N ARG A 21 16.87 10.47 -1.74
CA ARG A 21 15.66 9.93 -2.39
C ARG A 21 14.38 10.31 -1.65
N HIS A 22 14.50 11.18 -0.64
CA HIS A 22 13.39 11.62 0.19
C HIS A 22 12.93 13.04 -0.17
N THR A 23 11.62 13.24 -0.35
CA THR A 23 11.01 14.56 -0.59
C THR A 23 9.92 14.83 0.46
N PRO A 24 10.19 15.61 1.52
CA PRO A 24 9.22 15.86 2.59
C PRO A 24 7.86 16.36 2.07
N GLY A 25 6.77 15.78 2.59
CA GLY A 25 5.40 16.15 2.20
C GLY A 25 4.92 15.54 0.88
N LEU A 26 5.76 14.80 0.16
CA LEU A 26 5.33 14.06 -1.03
C LEU A 26 4.32 12.98 -0.65
N ALA A 27 3.18 12.98 -1.34
CA ALA A 27 2.16 11.94 -1.27
C ALA A 27 1.99 11.27 -2.63
N LEU A 28 2.25 9.97 -2.69
CA LEU A 28 2.15 9.14 -3.89
C LEU A 28 1.04 8.11 -3.71
N HIS A 29 0.23 7.95 -4.75
CA HIS A 29 -0.72 6.87 -4.91
C HIS A 29 -0.49 6.16 -6.25
N SER A 30 -0.69 4.85 -6.28
CA SER A 30 -0.65 4.08 -7.53
C SER A 30 -1.73 3.02 -7.57
N ALA A 31 -2.26 2.76 -8.77
CA ALA A 31 -3.18 1.65 -9.05
C ALA A 31 -2.66 0.85 -10.24
N GLY A 32 -3.23 -0.34 -10.45
CA GLY A 32 -2.78 -1.30 -11.46
C GLY A 32 -1.76 -2.27 -10.89
N TRP A 33 -0.61 -2.42 -11.54
CA TRP A 33 0.39 -3.44 -11.18
C TRP A 33 0.73 -3.43 -9.67
N PRO A 34 0.78 -4.59 -9.01
CA PRO A 34 0.71 -5.95 -9.55
C PRO A 34 -0.69 -6.55 -9.70
N LEU A 35 -1.75 -5.80 -9.39
CA LEU A 35 -3.12 -6.30 -9.46
C LEU A 35 -3.61 -6.44 -10.90
N ASP A 36 -4.46 -7.43 -11.12
CA ASP A 36 -5.26 -7.54 -12.34
C ASP A 36 -6.36 -6.45 -12.35
N PRO A 37 -6.97 -6.15 -13.51
CA PRO A 37 -7.97 -5.10 -13.64
C PRO A 37 -9.26 -5.30 -12.84
N ASP A 38 -9.59 -6.54 -12.47
CA ASP A 38 -10.83 -6.88 -11.77
C ASP A 38 -10.64 -6.91 -10.24
N THR A 39 -9.40 -6.86 -9.75
CA THR A 39 -9.09 -6.73 -8.34
C THR A 39 -9.01 -5.26 -7.90
N TYR A 40 -9.96 -4.83 -7.05
CA TYR A 40 -9.91 -3.51 -6.43
C TYR A 40 -8.72 -3.39 -5.48
N GLY A 41 -7.88 -2.37 -5.70
CA GLY A 41 -6.80 -2.05 -4.79
C GLY A 41 -5.84 -0.99 -5.32
N GLY A 42 -4.79 -0.74 -4.54
CA GLY A 42 -3.75 0.23 -4.88
C GLY A 42 -2.74 0.40 -3.76
N ALA A 43 -1.69 1.16 -4.04
CA ALA A 43 -0.63 1.46 -3.10
C ALA A 43 -0.59 2.93 -2.73
N PHE A 44 0.03 3.21 -1.59
CA PHE A 44 0.40 4.55 -1.18
C PHE A 44 1.84 4.62 -0.68
N MET A 45 2.46 5.78 -0.82
CA MET A 45 3.74 6.12 -0.20
C MET A 45 3.73 7.60 0.20
N TYR A 46 3.96 7.87 1.48
CA TYR A 46 3.97 9.23 2.03
C TYR A 46 5.31 9.50 2.70
N HIS A 47 5.93 10.61 2.33
CA HIS A 47 7.19 11.07 2.90
C HIS A 47 6.92 11.87 4.18
N ALA A 48 7.38 11.31 5.30
CA ALA A 48 7.25 11.87 6.63
C ALA A 48 8.54 12.59 7.06
N GLU A 49 8.59 13.01 8.31
CA GLU A 49 9.81 13.56 8.92
C GLU A 49 10.93 12.52 9.05
N ASP A 50 12.17 12.99 9.25
CA ASP A 50 13.37 12.17 9.47
C ASP A 50 13.68 11.12 8.39
N ASN A 51 13.47 11.46 7.11
CA ASN A 51 13.70 10.55 5.98
C ASN A 51 12.87 9.26 6.06
N LYS A 52 11.74 9.30 6.76
CA LYS A 52 10.84 8.16 6.90
C LYS A 52 9.78 8.18 5.81
N VAL A 53 9.43 7.01 5.31
CA VAL A 53 8.27 6.83 4.43
C VAL A 53 7.27 5.86 5.04
N TYR A 54 6.00 6.26 5.03
CA TYR A 54 4.88 5.35 5.22
C TYR A 54 4.52 4.78 3.85
N CYS A 55 4.68 3.48 3.65
CA CYS A 55 4.21 2.84 2.42
C CYS A 55 3.23 1.72 2.75
N GLY A 56 2.33 1.43 1.82
CA GLY A 56 1.36 0.39 2.03
C GLY A 56 0.56 0.06 0.79
N PHE A 57 -0.26 -0.98 0.94
CA PHE A 57 -1.06 -1.55 -0.12
C PHE A 57 -2.45 -1.88 0.42
N VAL A 58 -3.46 -1.57 -0.35
CA VAL A 58 -4.87 -1.80 -0.02
C VAL A 58 -5.45 -2.72 -1.08
N ILE A 59 -6.13 -3.78 -0.64
CA ILE A 59 -6.83 -4.72 -1.52
C ILE A 59 -8.26 -4.92 -0.98
N GLY A 60 -9.26 -4.79 -1.84
CA GLY A 60 -10.65 -5.05 -1.52
C GLY A 60 -10.88 -6.52 -1.20
N LEU A 61 -11.56 -6.83 -0.10
CA LEU A 61 -11.81 -8.21 0.37
C LEU A 61 -12.87 -8.97 -0.44
N GLY A 62 -13.31 -8.41 -1.56
CA GLY A 62 -14.21 -9.05 -2.53
C GLY A 62 -13.48 -9.63 -3.75
N TYR A 63 -12.15 -9.81 -3.70
CA TYR A 63 -11.40 -10.43 -4.79
C TYR A 63 -11.84 -11.88 -5.02
N GLU A 64 -11.87 -12.31 -6.28
CA GLU A 64 -12.38 -13.65 -6.64
C GLU A 64 -11.30 -14.73 -6.59
N ASN A 65 -10.04 -14.38 -6.86
CA ASN A 65 -8.94 -15.33 -6.92
C ASN A 65 -8.56 -15.84 -5.51
N PRO A 66 -8.78 -17.11 -5.17
CA PRO A 66 -8.48 -17.65 -3.84
C PRO A 66 -6.98 -17.76 -3.54
N TYR A 67 -6.13 -17.64 -4.56
CA TYR A 67 -4.67 -17.68 -4.43
C TYR A 67 -4.05 -16.28 -4.28
N LEU A 68 -4.85 -15.22 -4.36
CA LEU A 68 -4.34 -13.87 -4.15
C LEU A 68 -3.90 -13.72 -2.70
N PHE A 69 -2.64 -13.32 -2.51
CA PHE A 69 -2.07 -13.11 -1.18
C PHE A 69 -1.74 -11.63 -0.97
N PRO A 70 -2.58 -10.87 -0.23
CA PRO A 70 -2.44 -9.42 -0.13
C PRO A 70 -1.08 -8.93 0.38
N PHE A 71 -0.47 -9.67 1.30
CA PHE A 71 0.86 -9.34 1.81
C PHE A 71 1.95 -9.52 0.76
N GLU A 72 1.90 -10.59 -0.02
CA GLU A 72 2.87 -10.82 -1.09
C GLU A 72 2.70 -9.81 -2.22
N GLU A 73 1.48 -9.45 -2.59
CA GLU A 73 1.25 -8.38 -3.59
C GLU A 73 1.82 -7.04 -3.15
N PHE A 74 1.76 -6.71 -1.86
CA PHE A 74 2.46 -5.54 -1.32
C PHE A 74 3.98 -5.66 -1.42
N GLN A 75 4.56 -6.81 -1.07
CA GLN A 75 6.01 -7.03 -1.23
C GLN A 75 6.43 -6.96 -2.70
N ARG A 76 5.61 -7.52 -3.60
CA ARG A 76 5.80 -7.49 -5.06
C ARG A 76 5.70 -6.06 -5.60
N TRP A 77 4.73 -5.27 -5.18
CA TRP A 77 4.60 -3.86 -5.56
C TRP A 77 5.90 -3.07 -5.33
N LYS A 78 6.57 -3.29 -4.20
CA LYS A 78 7.86 -2.63 -3.89
C LYS A 78 8.99 -2.96 -4.87
N THR A 79 8.86 -4.01 -5.66
CA THR A 79 9.85 -4.38 -6.70
C THR A 79 9.65 -3.63 -8.02
N HIS A 80 8.52 -2.92 -8.20
CA HIS A 80 8.30 -2.07 -9.38
C HIS A 80 9.44 -1.04 -9.52
N PRO A 81 10.05 -0.82 -10.70
CA PRO A 81 11.24 0.03 -10.82
C PRO A 81 11.10 1.43 -10.22
N ARG A 82 9.94 2.08 -10.41
CA ARG A 82 9.65 3.40 -9.83
C ARG A 82 9.47 3.43 -8.31
N ILE A 83 9.29 2.27 -7.68
CA ILE A 83 9.10 2.13 -6.23
C ILE A 83 10.36 1.56 -5.59
N LYS A 84 10.97 0.54 -6.20
CA LYS A 84 12.24 -0.05 -5.79
C LYS A 84 13.33 1.02 -5.64
N TRP A 85 13.31 2.05 -6.49
CA TRP A 85 14.21 3.19 -6.39
C TRP A 85 14.22 3.84 -4.99
N TYR A 86 13.13 3.87 -4.21
CA TYR A 86 13.19 4.42 -2.86
C TYR A 86 13.94 3.54 -1.84
N PHE A 87 14.14 2.25 -2.15
CA PHE A 87 14.64 1.25 -1.20
C PHE A 87 16.05 0.73 -1.50
N THR A 88 16.63 1.09 -2.64
CA THR A 88 17.95 0.62 -3.07
C THR A 88 18.93 1.75 -3.34
N ASP A 89 20.23 1.46 -3.39
CA ASP A 89 21.26 2.36 -3.89
C ASP A 89 21.29 2.37 -5.44
N ASP A 90 22.26 3.08 -6.03
CA ASP A 90 22.45 3.18 -7.49
C ASP A 90 22.91 1.86 -8.13
N ASN A 91 23.46 0.94 -7.33
CA ASN A 91 23.89 -0.40 -7.75
C ASN A 91 22.76 -1.45 -7.58
N GLY A 92 21.61 -1.04 -7.02
CA GLY A 92 20.45 -1.90 -6.79
C GLY A 92 20.49 -2.70 -5.49
N ASN A 93 21.43 -2.43 -4.58
CA ASN A 93 21.47 -3.04 -3.25
C ASN A 93 20.49 -2.35 -2.31
N VAL A 94 19.82 -3.10 -1.44
CA VAL A 94 18.90 -2.51 -0.44
C VAL A 94 19.72 -1.75 0.61
N ASN A 95 19.48 -0.44 0.72
CA ASN A 95 20.08 0.44 1.73
C ASN A 95 19.04 1.09 2.65
N ALA A 96 17.75 0.92 2.38
CA ALA A 96 16.67 1.36 3.25
C ALA A 96 16.43 0.38 4.40
N LYS A 97 15.93 0.88 5.54
CA LYS A 97 15.66 0.09 6.75
C LYS A 97 14.17 0.07 7.07
N ARG A 98 13.58 -1.13 7.15
CA ARG A 98 12.22 -1.29 7.67
C ARG A 98 12.21 -1.12 9.19
N ILE A 99 11.37 -0.22 9.68
CA ILE A 99 11.21 0.09 11.10
C ILE A 99 10.05 -0.71 11.71
N SER A 100 8.90 -0.75 11.02
CA SER A 100 7.71 -1.43 11.53
C SER A 100 6.79 -1.91 10.41
N TYR A 101 5.84 -2.77 10.77
CA TYR A 101 4.83 -3.36 9.91
C TYR A 101 3.50 -3.48 10.66
N GLY A 102 2.38 -3.31 9.97
CA GLY A 102 1.05 -3.59 10.51
C GLY A 102 0.00 -3.71 9.41
N ALA A 103 -1.18 -4.20 9.78
CA ALA A 103 -2.32 -4.31 8.87
C ALA A 103 -3.63 -4.00 9.61
N ARG A 104 -4.61 -3.47 8.88
CA ARG A 104 -5.95 -3.18 9.40
C ARG A 104 -6.99 -3.22 8.28
N ALA A 105 -8.16 -3.80 8.56
CA ALA A 105 -9.30 -3.71 7.65
C ALA A 105 -9.93 -2.30 7.69
N ILE A 106 -10.37 -1.82 6.54
CA ILE A 106 -11.03 -0.52 6.35
C ILE A 106 -12.38 -0.72 5.65
N THR A 107 -13.33 0.16 5.92
CA THR A 107 -14.63 0.18 5.25
C THR A 107 -14.48 0.71 3.83
N ALA A 108 -15.14 0.06 2.86
CA ALA A 108 -15.11 0.40 1.44
C ALA A 108 -16.51 0.45 0.80
N GLY A 109 -17.59 0.12 1.53
CA GLY A 109 -18.97 0.16 1.04
C GLY A 109 -19.60 1.56 0.98
N GLY A 110 -18.93 2.57 1.54
CA GLY A 110 -19.34 3.98 1.41
C GLY A 110 -20.73 4.29 1.96
N ILE A 111 -21.41 5.27 1.34
CA ILE A 111 -22.71 5.78 1.80
C ILE A 111 -23.83 4.74 1.75
N MET A 112 -23.75 3.79 0.81
CA MET A 112 -24.76 2.75 0.60
C MET A 112 -24.79 1.73 1.76
N ALA A 113 -23.66 1.58 2.46
CA ALA A 113 -23.49 0.64 3.55
C ALA A 113 -23.57 1.28 4.95
N LEU A 114 -24.05 2.53 5.07
CA LEU A 114 -24.24 3.17 6.36
C LEU A 114 -25.45 2.56 7.10
N PRO A 115 -25.26 2.05 8.34
CA PRO A 115 -26.37 1.51 9.11
C PRO A 115 -27.29 2.63 9.60
N LYS A 116 -28.53 2.28 9.95
CA LYS A 116 -29.44 3.19 10.64
C LYS A 116 -28.85 3.54 12.01
N THR A 117 -28.80 4.84 12.33
CA THR A 117 -28.43 5.37 13.65
C THR A 117 -29.58 5.31 14.64
#